data_AF-A0A957DEX0-F1
#
_entry.id   AF-A0A957DEX0-F1
#
_cell.length_a   1.000
_cell.length_b   1.000
_cell.length_c   1.000
_cell.angle_alpha   90.00
_cell.angle_beta   90.00
_cell.angle_gamma   90.00
#
_symmetry.space_group_name_H-M   'P 1'
#
loop_
_entity.id
_entity.type
_entity.pdbx_description
1 polymer ?
#
loop_
_entity_poly.entity_id
_entity_poly.type
_entity_poly.pdbx_seq_one_letter_code
_entity_poly.pdbx_strand_id
1 'polypeptide(L)'
;HLLCGERDLQNWITCEVVDTARAGFASNDPVRLNAAIATHGSVHALLAALKVAESETVALVAGLPDAFVARKSAYLRIGQGVLFTPLHNHDHMEQIRAIMAAAPA
;
A
#
# COMPACT_ATOMS: atom_id res chain seq x y z
N HIS A 1 -5.05 7.16 -3.55
CA HIS A 1 -4.45 6.99 -2.22
C HIS A 1 -4.09 5.53 -1.95
N LEU A 2 -5.06 4.63 -1.74
CA LEU A 2 -4.81 3.23 -1.35
C LEU A 2 -3.83 2.50 -2.28
N LEU A 3 -4.04 2.52 -3.60
CA LEU A 3 -3.11 1.92 -4.57
C LEU A 3 -1.68 2.47 -4.47
N CYS A 4 -1.52 3.78 -4.29
CA CYS A 4 -0.21 4.40 -4.14
C CYS A 4 0.43 4.02 -2.80
N GLY A 5 -0.37 3.89 -1.73
CA GLY A 5 0.08 3.42 -0.42
C GLY A 5 0.57 1.97 -0.46
N GLU A 6 -0.13 1.10 -1.18
CA GLU A 6 0.27 -0.30 -1.39
C GLU A 6 1.63 -0.38 -2.11
N ARG A 7 1.83 0.43 -3.16
CA ARG A 7 3.12 0.53 -3.87
C ARG A 7 4.24 1.08 -2.96
N ASP A 8 3.92 2.01 -2.07
CA ASP A 8 4.89 2.52 -1.09
C ASP A 8 5.27 1.47 -0.04
N LEU A 9 4.32 0.63 0.37
CA LEU A 9 4.55 -0.53 1.23
C LEU A 9 5.50 -1.53 0.55
N GLN A 10 5.26 -1.88 -0.71
CA GLN A 10 6.14 -2.76 -1.49
C GLN A 10 7.56 -2.18 -1.62
N ASN A 11 7.67 -0.87 -1.92
CA ASN A 11 8.95 -0.19 -1.97
C ASN A 11 9.66 -0.21 -0.61
N TRP A 12 8.94 0.06 0.49
CA TRP A 12 9.51 0.00 1.83
C TRP A 12 9.99 -1.40 2.21
N ILE A 13 9.20 -2.44 1.92
CA ILE A 13 9.62 -3.85 2.12
C ILE A 13 10.93 -4.11 1.38
N THR A 14 10.99 -3.72 0.10
CA THR A 14 12.20 -3.91 -0.72
C THR A 14 13.39 -3.16 -0.14
N CYS A 15 13.20 -1.91 0.31
CA CYS A 15 14.26 -1.12 0.93
C CYS A 15 14.80 -1.75 2.22
N GLU A 16 13.91 -2.28 3.07
CA GLU A 16 14.32 -3.02 4.27
C GLU A 16 15.11 -4.27 3.89
N VAL A 17 14.67 -5.02 2.86
CA VAL A 17 15.35 -6.23 2.38
C VAL A 17 16.79 -5.95 1.93
N VAL A 18 17.00 -4.89 1.15
CA VAL A 18 18.33 -4.50 0.63
C VAL A 18 19.10 -3.55 1.55
N ASP A 19 18.55 -3.26 2.73
CA ASP A 19 19.15 -2.37 3.74
C ASP A 19 19.47 -0.95 3.21
N THR A 20 18.52 -0.37 2.48
CA THR A 20 18.67 0.97 1.89
C THR A 20 17.65 1.97 2.43
N ALA A 21 18.04 3.25 2.45
CA ALA A 21 17.17 4.33 2.87
C ALA A 21 16.05 4.61 1.84
N ARG A 22 14.92 5.12 2.32
CA ARG A 22 13.78 5.52 1.48
C ARG A 22 13.29 6.92 1.84
N ALA A 23 12.66 7.59 0.89
CA ALA A 23 12.14 8.95 1.05
C ALA A 23 10.85 9.05 1.91
N GLY A 24 10.23 7.92 2.29
CA GLY A 24 8.97 7.89 3.06
C GLY A 24 7.78 7.40 2.24
N PHE A 25 6.57 7.53 2.79
CA PHE A 25 5.31 7.28 2.07
C PHE A 25 4.87 8.58 1.38
N ALA A 26 4.56 8.49 0.10
CA ALA A 26 4.14 9.61 -0.74
C ALA A 26 2.79 9.32 -1.40
N SER A 27 1.93 8.54 -0.75
CA SER A 27 0.65 8.07 -1.29
C SER A 27 -0.40 9.17 -1.48
N ASN A 28 -0.15 10.35 -0.89
CA ASN A 28 -0.94 11.57 -1.03
C ASN A 28 -0.33 12.60 -2.00
N ASP A 29 0.81 12.29 -2.61
CA ASP A 29 1.43 13.20 -3.55
C ASP A 29 0.54 13.39 -4.80
N PRO A 30 0.17 14.63 -5.16
CA PRO A 30 -0.72 14.89 -6.29
C PRO A 30 -0.18 14.41 -7.63
N VAL A 31 1.14 14.44 -7.85
CA VAL A 31 1.75 13.98 -9.11
C VAL A 31 1.50 12.48 -9.27
N ARG A 32 1.73 11.70 -8.20
CA ARG A 32 1.46 10.25 -8.20
C ARG A 32 -0.02 9.92 -8.32
N LEU A 33 -0.88 10.64 -7.59
CA LEU A 33 -2.33 10.43 -7.65
C LEU A 33 -2.87 10.70 -9.05
N ASN A 34 -2.49 11.82 -9.66
CA ASN A 34 -2.92 12.18 -11.01
C ASN A 34 -2.41 11.19 -12.05
N ALA A 35 -1.17 10.70 -11.92
CA ALA A 35 -0.64 9.66 -12.80
C ALA A 35 -1.45 8.36 -12.71
N ALA A 36 -1.82 7.92 -11.50
CA ALA A 36 -2.65 6.73 -11.31
C ALA A 36 -4.06 6.90 -11.88
N ILE A 37 -4.69 8.06 -11.65
CA ILE A 37 -6.02 8.39 -12.19
C ILE A 37 -5.99 8.40 -13.72
N ALA A 38 -5.03 9.10 -14.31
CA ALA A 38 -4.89 9.20 -15.77
C ALA A 38 -4.64 7.84 -16.44
N THR A 39 -3.89 6.96 -15.78
CA THR A 39 -3.55 5.63 -16.31
C THR A 39 -4.73 4.66 -16.26
N HIS A 40 -5.45 4.61 -15.13
CA HIS A 40 -6.49 3.61 -14.92
C HIS A 40 -7.89 4.09 -15.35
N GLY A 41 -8.13 5.40 -15.39
CA GLY A 41 -9.29 6.02 -16.03
C GLY A 41 -10.66 5.77 -15.38
N SER A 42 -10.77 4.86 -14.40
CA SER A 42 -12.01 4.60 -13.67
C SER A 42 -11.77 4.07 -12.26
N VAL A 43 -12.76 4.23 -11.38
CA VAL A 43 -12.74 3.67 -10.02
C VAL A 43 -12.62 2.14 -10.05
N HIS A 44 -13.34 1.46 -10.97
CA HIS A 44 -13.28 0.01 -11.07
C HIS A 44 -11.89 -0.49 -11.48
N ALA A 45 -11.26 0.16 -12.46
CA ALA A 45 -9.90 -0.17 -12.86
C ALA A 45 -8.87 0.12 -11.76
N LEU A 46 -9.04 1.21 -11.00
CA LEU A 46 -8.21 1.52 -9.83
C LEU A 46 -8.34 0.46 -8.73
N LEU A 47 -9.56 -0.02 -8.48
CA LEU A 47 -9.79 -1.10 -7.52
C LEU A 47 -9.17 -2.42 -7.98
N ALA A 48 -9.31 -2.76 -9.25
CA ALA A 48 -8.66 -3.94 -9.83
C ALA A 48 -7.13 -3.85 -9.69
N ALA A 49 -6.54 -2.69 -10.00
CA ALA A 49 -5.11 -2.44 -9.84
C ALA A 49 -4.67 -2.54 -8.37
N LEU A 50 -5.48 -2.06 -7.42
CA LEU A 50 -5.21 -2.23 -5.98
C LEU A 50 -5.19 -3.72 -5.59
N LYS A 51 -6.15 -4.52 -6.06
CA LYS A 51 -6.18 -5.96 -5.77
C LYS A 51 -5.00 -6.73 -6.33
N VAL A 52 -4.53 -6.34 -7.52
CA VAL A 52 -3.28 -6.88 -8.08
C VAL A 52 -2.10 -6.50 -7.19
N ALA A 53 -1.98 -5.23 -6.79
CA ALA A 53 -0.90 -4.77 -5.92
C ALA A 53 -0.91 -5.46 -4.54
N GLU A 54 -2.09 -5.67 -3.92
CA GLU A 54 -2.22 -6.44 -2.68
C GLU A 54 -1.74 -7.89 -2.87
N SER A 55 -2.04 -8.52 -4.02
CA SER A 55 -1.58 -9.88 -4.34
C SER A 55 -0.06 -9.93 -4.54
N GLU A 56 0.52 -8.91 -5.17
CA GLU A 56 1.97 -8.75 -5.27
C GLU A 56 2.62 -8.60 -3.90
N THR A 57 2.00 -7.86 -2.97
CA THR A 57 2.51 -7.74 -1.59
C THR A 57 2.50 -9.08 -0.87
N VAL A 58 1.44 -9.89 -1.03
CA VAL A 58 1.41 -11.26 -0.48
C VAL A 58 2.55 -12.11 -1.04
N ALA A 59 2.75 -12.07 -2.36
CA ALA A 59 3.84 -12.80 -3.02
C ALA A 59 5.22 -12.30 -2.58
N LEU A 60 5.39 -10.98 -2.40
CA LEU A 60 6.62 -10.35 -1.94
C LEU A 60 6.98 -10.80 -0.52
N VAL A 61 6.01 -10.82 0.40
CA VAL A 61 6.20 -11.29 1.77
C VAL A 61 6.54 -12.79 1.81
N ALA A 62 5.84 -13.60 1.00
CA ALA A 62 6.13 -15.03 0.88
C ALA A 62 7.52 -15.32 0.29
N GLY A 63 8.04 -14.40 -0.53
CA GLY A 63 9.35 -14.48 -1.17
C GLY A 63 10.51 -13.86 -0.40
N LEU A 64 10.33 -13.45 0.85
CA LEU A 64 11.41 -12.84 1.64
C LEU A 64 12.56 -13.85 1.86
N PRO A 65 13.84 -13.45 1.63
CA PRO A 65 14.97 -14.36 1.81
C PRO A 65 15.13 -14.82 3.26
N ASP A 66 15.56 -16.07 3.49
CA ASP A 66 15.83 -16.59 4.85
C ASP A 66 16.79 -15.70 5.65
N ALA A 67 17.81 -15.13 4.98
CA ALA A 67 18.73 -14.19 5.57
C ALA A 67 18.04 -12.90 6.06
N PHE A 68 16.98 -12.46 5.39
CA PHE A 68 16.15 -11.35 5.84
C PHE A 68 15.29 -11.76 7.04
N VAL A 69 14.64 -12.91 6.98
CA VAL A 69 13.78 -13.44 8.06
C VAL A 69 14.59 -13.62 9.36
N ALA A 70 15.88 -13.96 9.26
CA ALA A 70 16.79 -14.03 10.39
C ALA A 70 17.06 -12.65 11.07
N ARG A 71 16.87 -11.52 10.36
CA ARG A 71 16.96 -10.16 10.91
C ARG A 71 15.67 -9.81 11.67
N LYS A 72 15.47 -10.45 12.83
CA LYS A 72 14.23 -10.39 13.64
C LYS A 72 13.60 -9.00 13.77
N SER A 73 14.37 -7.96 14.07
CA SER A 73 13.84 -6.61 14.23
C SER A 73 13.28 -6.02 12.93
N ALA A 74 13.97 -6.23 11.80
CA ALA A 74 13.51 -5.76 10.49
C ALA A 74 12.29 -6.58 10.02
N TYR A 75 12.33 -7.90 10.21
CA TYR A 75 11.22 -8.79 9.89
C TYR A 75 9.96 -8.45 10.70
N LEU A 76 10.09 -8.22 12.02
CA LEU A 76 8.98 -7.80 12.88
C LEU A 76 8.40 -6.46 12.45
N ARG A 77 9.26 -5.49 12.08
CA ARG A 77 8.82 -4.19 11.59
C ARG A 77 7.97 -4.33 10.33
N ILE A 78 8.42 -5.12 9.35
CA ILE A 78 7.63 -5.42 8.14
C ILE A 78 6.31 -6.09 8.51
N GLY A 79 6.35 -7.13 9.35
CA GLY A 79 5.15 -7.84 9.77
C GLY A 79 4.11 -6.91 10.40
N GLN A 80 4.54 -6.01 11.29
CA GLN A 80 3.66 -5.00 11.89
C GLN A 80 3.07 -4.04 10.84
N GLY A 81 3.89 -3.56 9.90
CA GLY A 81 3.42 -2.67 8.84
C GLY A 81 2.40 -3.34 7.91
N VAL A 82 2.67 -4.57 7.47
CA VAL A 82 1.76 -5.34 6.59
C VAL A 82 0.44 -5.65 7.31
N LEU A 83 0.50 -6.04 8.59
CA LEU A 83 -0.70 -6.33 9.38
C LEU A 83 -1.52 -5.07 9.73
N PHE A 84 -0.90 -3.89 9.71
CA PHE A 84 -1.60 -2.61 9.92
C PHE A 84 -2.36 -2.15 8.67
N THR A 85 -1.89 -2.47 7.46
CA THR A 85 -2.50 -1.99 6.20
C THR A 85 -4.00 -2.31 6.06
N PRO A 86 -4.50 -3.52 6.41
CA PRO A 86 -5.94 -3.79 6.37
C PRO A 86 -6.78 -2.84 7.23
N LEU A 87 -6.30 -2.47 8.41
CA LEU A 87 -6.97 -1.51 9.30
C LEU A 87 -7.02 -0.11 8.66
N HIS A 88 -5.89 0.35 8.14
CA HIS A 88 -5.82 1.61 7.41
C HIS A 88 -6.79 1.66 6.22
N ASN A 89 -6.87 0.57 5.44
CA ASN A 89 -7.78 0.48 4.31
C ASN A 89 -9.25 0.49 4.76
N HIS A 90 -9.56 -0.17 5.88
CA HIS A 90 -10.90 -0.14 6.47
C HIS A 90 -11.32 1.28 6.88
N ASP A 91 -10.45 2.04 7.53
CA ASP A 91 -10.74 3.42 7.94
C ASP A 91 -11.08 4.32 6.75
N HIS A 92 -10.38 4.14 5.62
CA HIS A 92 -10.71 4.86 4.39
C HIS A 92 -12.04 4.44 3.77
N MET A 93 -12.43 3.17 3.89
CA MET A 93 -13.77 2.73 3.47
C MET A 93 -14.87 3.40 4.30
N GLU A 94 -14.66 3.57 5.60
CA GLU A 94 -15.59 4.32 6.46
C GLU A 94 -15.65 5.80 6.09
N GLN A 95 -14.51 6.42 5.78
CA GLN A 95 -14.49 7.81 5.29
C GLN A 95 -15.27 7.97 3.98
N ILE A 96 -15.10 7.05 3.02
CA ILE A 96 -15.87 7.05 1.76
C ILE A 96 -17.36 6.93 2.05
N ARG A 97 -17.76 5.99 2.92
CA ARG A 97 -19.18 5.82 3.31
C ARG A 97 -19.74 7.09 3.94
N ALA A 98 -19.01 7.73 4.85
CA ALA A 98 -19.43 8.95 5.50
C ALA A 98 -19.59 10.12 4.50
N ILE A 99 -18.66 10.27 3.56
CA ILE A 99 -18.73 11.29 2.50
C ILE A 99 -19.96 11.06 1.61
N MET A 100 -20.22 9.81 1.22
CA MET A 100 -21.40 9.48 0.41
C MET A 100 -22.71 9.76 1.15
N ALA A 101 -22.77 9.49 2.45
CA ALA A 101 -23.95 9.77 3.27
C ALA A 101 -24.19 11.27 3.50
N ALA A 102 -23.13 12.08 3.49
CA ALA A 102 -23.20 13.53 3.65
C ALA A 102 -23.44 14.28 2.32
N ALA A 103 -23.38 13.59 1.18
CA ALA A 103 -23.61 14.20 -0.12
C ALA A 103 -25.09 14.59 -0.26
N PRO A 104 -25.42 15.87 -0.56
CA PRO A 104 -26.79 16.27 -0.84
C PRO A 104 -27.32 15.56 -2.11
N ALA A 105 -28.63 15.31 -2.15
CA ALA A 105 -29.34 14.67 -3.26
C ALA A 105 -29.34 15.52 -4.55
#